data_AF-A0A1C4W9F9-F1
#
_entry.id   AF-A0A1C4W9F9-F1
#
_cell.length_a   1.000
_cell.length_b   1.000
_cell.length_c   1.000
_cell.angle_alpha   90.00
_cell.angle_beta   90.00
_cell.angle_gamma   90.00
#
_symmetry.space_group_name_H-M   'P 1'
#
loop_
_entity.id
_entity.type
_entity.pdbx_description
1 polymer ?
#
loop_
_entity_poly.entity_id
_entity_poly.type
_entity_poly.pdbx_seq_one_letter_code
_entity_poly.pdbx_strand_id
1 'polypeptide(L)'
;MGWDPERGGDLSGPEFERLLGGAEHLLTRVDAARERLRWYEALRAVVLAVLVLVGLVAAVSASDWWTGAGVAAGATVVVAWFAGTFRRSVVKPLLSQIYRDEKLMVATVNMLRELLPLLSHDERWSEVRQDRSRLRLGRFPIEPRGL
;
A
#
# COMPACT_ATOMS: atom_id res chain seq x y z
N MET A 1 2.37 -19.46 12.50
CA MET A 1 2.66 -20.47 11.46
C MET A 1 4.08 -20.20 10.98
N GLY A 2 5.04 -20.97 11.50
CA GLY A 2 6.45 -20.87 11.11
C GLY A 2 6.66 -21.64 9.81
N TRP A 3 7.43 -21.05 8.90
CA TRP A 3 7.88 -21.68 7.67
C TRP A 3 9.09 -22.56 8.01
N ASP A 4 8.98 -23.86 7.71
CA ASP A 4 9.98 -24.88 7.99
C ASP A 4 10.60 -25.34 6.65
N PRO A 5 11.85 -24.96 6.33
CA PRO A 5 12.48 -25.23 5.04
C PRO A 5 12.82 -26.71 4.81
N GLU A 6 12.78 -27.56 5.84
CA GLU A 6 13.08 -29.00 5.69
C GLU A 6 11.86 -29.83 5.26
N ARG A 7 10.67 -29.25 5.24
CA ARG A 7 9.52 -29.78 4.48
C ARG A 7 9.53 -29.22 3.06
N GLY A 8 10.55 -29.59 2.28
CA GLY A 8 10.46 -29.59 0.82
C GLY A 8 9.46 -30.63 0.33
N GLY A 9 8.24 -30.61 0.86
CA GLY A 9 7.13 -31.42 0.39
C GLY A 9 6.69 -30.86 -0.95
N ASP A 10 6.62 -31.74 -1.95
CA ASP A 10 6.21 -31.44 -3.32
C ASP A 10 5.13 -30.38 -3.38
N LEU A 11 5.50 -29.18 -3.84
CA LEU A 11 4.57 -28.08 -4.01
C LEU A 11 3.69 -28.38 -5.21
N SER A 12 2.64 -29.18 -4.98
CA SER A 12 1.74 -29.69 -6.01
C SER A 12 1.01 -28.55 -6.74
N GLY A 13 0.53 -28.83 -7.96
CA GLY A 13 -0.24 -27.87 -8.76
C GLY A 13 -1.43 -27.23 -8.03
N PRO A 14 -2.21 -27.97 -7.22
CA PRO A 14 -3.25 -27.37 -6.38
C PRO A 14 -2.72 -26.45 -5.27
N GLU A 15 -1.51 -26.69 -4.76
CA GLU A 15 -0.86 -25.83 -3.77
C GLU A 15 -0.28 -24.57 -4.40
N PHE A 16 0.34 -24.71 -5.57
CA PHE A 16 0.75 -23.59 -6.42
C PHE A 16 -0.43 -22.65 -6.71
N GLU A 17 -1.58 -23.19 -7.13
CA GLU A 17 -2.77 -22.38 -7.41
C GLU A 17 -3.35 -21.70 -6.17
N ARG A 18 -3.27 -22.36 -5.00
CA ARG A 18 -3.66 -21.75 -3.71
C ARG A 18 -2.74 -20.59 -3.33
N LEU A 19 -1.42 -20.75 -3.48
CA LEU A 19 -0.45 -19.70 -3.21
C LEU A 19 -0.59 -18.54 -4.19
N LEU A 20 -0.81 -18.83 -5.48
CA LEU A 20 -1.07 -17.82 -6.51
C LEU A 20 -2.35 -17.04 -6.21
N GLY A 21 -3.43 -17.72 -5.84
CA GLY A 21 -4.68 -17.07 -5.41
C GLY A 21 -4.50 -16.22 -4.14
N GLY A 22 -3.68 -16.68 -3.19
CA GLY A 22 -3.29 -15.90 -2.02
C GLY A 22 -2.54 -14.62 -2.38
N ALA A 23 -1.60 -14.71 -3.32
CA ALA A 23 -0.87 -13.54 -3.84
C ALA A 23 -1.79 -12.57 -4.58
N GLU A 24 -2.74 -13.06 -5.39
CA GLU A 24 -3.73 -12.21 -6.08
C GLU A 24 -4.64 -11.47 -5.09
N HIS A 25 -5.01 -12.12 -3.99
CA HIS A 25 -5.77 -11.47 -2.91
C HIS A 25 -4.95 -10.42 -2.15
N LEU A 26 -3.64 -10.63 -2.00
CA LEU A 26 -2.75 -9.60 -1.46
C LEU A 26 -2.63 -8.42 -2.41
N LEU A 27 -2.55 -8.65 -3.72
CA LEU A 27 -2.49 -7.58 -4.72
C LEU A 27 -3.72 -6.67 -4.65
N THR A 28 -4.93 -7.25 -4.61
CA THR A 28 -6.17 -6.44 -4.51
C THR A 28 -6.25 -5.67 -3.20
N ARG A 29 -5.76 -6.24 -2.09
CA ARG A 29 -5.66 -5.53 -0.80
C ARG A 29 -4.67 -4.37 -0.85
N VAL A 30 -3.50 -4.57 -1.46
CA VAL A 30 -2.48 -3.54 -1.63
C VAL A 30 -3.00 -2.40 -2.51
N ASP A 31 -3.66 -2.72 -3.62
CA ASP A 31 -4.24 -1.72 -4.52
C ASP A 31 -5.35 -0.91 -3.82
N ALA A 32 -6.25 -1.57 -3.09
CA ALA A 32 -7.27 -0.89 -2.30
C ALA A 32 -6.66 -0.01 -1.19
N ALA A 33 -5.58 -0.47 -0.53
CA ALA A 33 -4.89 0.31 0.49
C ALA A 33 -4.20 1.55 -0.10
N ARG A 34 -3.59 1.43 -1.30
CA ARG A 34 -3.02 2.56 -2.04
C ARG A 34 -4.09 3.56 -2.47
N GLU A 35 -5.24 3.08 -2.93
CA GLU A 35 -6.35 3.97 -3.29
C GLU A 35 -6.86 4.73 -2.07
N ARG A 36 -7.05 4.05 -0.93
CA ARG A 36 -7.41 4.69 0.35
C ARG A 36 -6.39 5.73 0.76
N LEU A 37 -5.09 5.46 0.61
CA LEU A 37 -4.04 6.42 0.90
C LEU A 37 -4.18 7.69 0.04
N ARG A 38 -4.38 7.54 -1.27
CA ARG A 38 -4.60 8.67 -2.19
C ARG A 38 -5.81 9.51 -1.77
N TRP A 39 -6.91 8.85 -1.39
CA TRP A 39 -8.08 9.53 -0.86
C TRP A 39 -7.81 10.28 0.45
N TYR A 40 -7.06 9.67 1.37
CA TYR A 40 -6.67 10.33 2.62
C TYR A 40 -5.76 11.54 2.39
N GLU A 41 -4.84 11.47 1.44
CA GLU A 41 -3.99 12.60 1.09
C GLU A 41 -4.78 13.73 0.42
N ALA A 42 -5.72 13.40 -0.47
CA ALA A 42 -6.62 14.38 -1.06
C ALA A 42 -7.49 15.06 0.01
N LEU A 43 -8.08 14.28 0.93
CA LEU A 43 -8.89 14.81 2.03
C LEU A 43 -8.04 15.71 2.95
N ARG A 44 -6.81 15.29 3.27
CA ARG A 44 -5.88 16.10 4.05
C ARG A 44 -5.60 17.44 3.37
N ALA A 45 -5.37 17.45 2.06
CA ALA A 45 -5.13 18.68 1.31
C ALA A 45 -6.34 19.63 1.37
N VAL A 46 -7.55 19.10 1.22
CA VAL A 46 -8.80 19.89 1.36
C VAL A 46 -8.94 20.47 2.77
N VAL A 47 -8.75 19.65 3.82
CA VAL A 47 -8.84 20.12 5.21
C VAL A 47 -7.80 21.21 5.50
N LEU A 48 -6.57 21.03 5.04
CA LEU A 48 -5.51 22.03 5.19
C LEU A 48 -5.85 23.34 4.47
N ALA A 49 -6.38 23.26 3.25
CA ALA A 49 -6.81 24.43 2.50
C ALA A 49 -7.93 25.21 3.24
N VAL A 50 -8.91 24.50 3.80
CA VAL A 50 -9.99 25.10 4.60
C VAL A 50 -9.43 25.75 5.87
N LEU A 51 -8.54 25.08 6.61
CA LEU A 51 -7.94 25.64 7.82
C LEU A 51 -7.14 26.92 7.53
N VAL A 52 -6.37 26.93 6.43
CA VAL A 52 -5.61 28.11 6.00
C VAL A 52 -6.56 29.25 5.61
N LEU A 53 -7.61 28.96 4.84
CA LEU A 53 -8.59 29.97 4.43
C LEU A 53 -9.31 30.59 5.64
N VAL A 54 -9.77 29.76 6.58
CA VAL A 54 -10.42 30.23 7.81
C VAL A 54 -9.46 31.05 8.66
N GLY A 55 -8.21 30.60 8.82
CA GLY A 55 -7.19 31.35 9.56
C GLY A 55 -6.89 32.70 8.92
N LEU A 56 -6.84 32.76 7.59
CA LEU A 56 -6.59 34.00 6.85
C LEU A 56 -7.77 34.97 6.96
N VAL A 57 -9.00 34.48 6.80
CA VAL A 57 -10.21 35.30 6.97
C VAL A 57 -10.27 35.84 8.40
N ALA A 58 -10.05 35.00 9.41
CA ALA A 58 -10.07 35.42 10.80
C ALA A 58 -8.96 36.44 11.12
N ALA A 59 -7.77 36.29 10.53
CA ALA A 59 -6.67 37.24 10.71
C ALA A 59 -6.95 38.60 10.06
N VAL A 60 -7.55 38.60 8.86
CA VAL A 60 -7.93 39.83 8.14
C VAL A 60 -9.12 40.54 8.79
N SER A 61 -10.06 39.80 9.38
CA SER A 61 -11.20 40.37 10.10
C SER A 61 -10.85 40.91 11.50
N ALA A 62 -9.61 40.74 11.97
CA ALA A 62 -9.18 41.27 13.25
C ALA A 62 -9.05 42.80 13.20
N SER A 63 -9.58 43.50 14.21
CA SER A 63 -9.53 44.97 14.32
C SER A 63 -8.12 45.51 14.54
N ASP A 64 -7.28 44.73 15.23
CA ASP A 64 -5.94 45.14 15.65
C ASP A 64 -4.89 44.13 15.21
N TRP A 65 -3.71 44.65 14.84
CA TRP A 65 -2.62 43.85 14.28
C TRP A 65 -2.15 42.74 15.23
N TRP A 66 -2.12 43.00 16.54
CA TRP A 66 -1.71 42.04 17.56
C TRP A 66 -2.64 40.81 17.58
N THR A 67 -3.95 41.04 17.45
CA THR A 67 -4.95 39.98 17.39
C THR A 67 -4.83 39.19 16.09
N GLY A 68 -4.65 39.86 14.96
CA GLY A 68 -4.43 39.21 13.66
C GLY A 68 -3.16 38.35 13.65
N ALA A 69 -2.07 38.84 14.22
CA ALA A 69 -0.81 38.10 14.37
C ALA A 69 -0.96 36.88 15.29
N GLY A 70 -1.69 37.01 16.40
CA GLY A 70 -2.01 35.91 17.30
C GLY A 70 -2.85 34.81 16.62
N VAL A 71 -3.85 35.20 15.83
CA VAL A 71 -4.67 34.27 15.04
C VAL A 71 -3.84 33.53 13.99
N ALA A 72 -2.99 34.24 13.25
CA ALA A 72 -2.12 33.63 12.25
C ALA A 72 -1.11 32.63 12.87
N ALA A 73 -0.51 32.99 14.01
CA ALA A 73 0.37 32.10 14.76
C ALA A 73 -0.37 30.84 15.25
N GLY A 74 -1.55 31.02 15.85
CA GLY A 74 -2.40 29.92 16.31
C GLY A 74 -2.82 28.97 15.17
N ALA A 75 -3.26 29.53 14.04
CA ALA A 75 -3.62 28.76 12.85
C ALA A 75 -2.44 27.94 12.32
N THR A 76 -1.23 28.51 12.33
CA THR A 76 0.00 27.82 11.91
C THR A 76 0.30 26.62 12.81
N VAL A 77 0.16 26.78 14.13
CA VAL A 77 0.36 25.68 15.09
C VAL A 77 -0.68 24.58 14.89
N VAL A 78 -1.96 24.92 14.71
CA VAL A 78 -3.03 23.96 14.46
C VAL A 78 -2.79 23.18 13.17
N VAL A 79 -2.40 23.88 12.09
CA VAL A 79 -2.06 23.26 10.80
C VAL A 79 -0.88 22.31 10.92
N ALA A 80 0.21 22.73 11.59
CA ALA A 80 1.39 21.90 11.80
C ALA A 80 1.07 20.67 12.66
N TRP A 81 0.30 20.84 13.72
CA TRP A 81 -0.15 19.76 14.60
C TRP A 81 -1.03 18.75 13.85
N PHE A 82 -2.01 19.23 13.06
CA PHE A 82 -2.87 18.37 12.25
C PHE A 82 -2.06 17.60 11.20
N ALA A 83 -1.19 18.29 10.45
CA ALA A 83 -0.34 17.67 9.45
C ALA A 83 0.58 16.59 10.03
N GLY A 84 1.18 16.85 11.20
CA GLY A 84 2.04 15.90 11.91
C GLY A 84 1.26 14.69 12.43
N THR A 85 0.14 14.94 13.11
CA THR A 85 -0.69 13.89 13.71
C THR A 85 -1.31 13.00 12.65
N PHE A 86 -1.87 13.58 11.58
CA PHE A 86 -2.43 12.81 10.46
C PHE A 86 -1.38 11.92 9.79
N ARG A 87 -0.18 12.46 9.53
CA ARG A 87 0.91 11.68 8.94
C ARG A 87 1.32 10.52 9.85
N ARG A 88 1.40 10.73 11.17
CA ARG A 88 1.85 9.72 12.13
C ARG A 88 0.79 8.64 12.38
N SER A 89 -0.47 9.03 12.50
CA SER A 89 -1.55 8.14 12.93
C SER A 89 -2.26 7.45 11.77
N VAL A 90 -2.25 8.03 10.56
CA VAL A 90 -2.97 7.49 9.40
C VAL A 90 -2.00 7.04 8.32
N VAL A 91 -1.14 7.96 7.83
CA VAL A 91 -0.31 7.69 6.65
C VAL A 91 0.80 6.68 6.94
N LYS A 92 1.62 6.91 7.98
CA LYS A 92 2.74 6.01 8.34
C LYS A 92 2.32 4.54 8.56
N PRO A 93 1.29 4.21 9.36
CA PRO A 93 0.91 2.82 9.57
C PRO A 93 0.40 2.17 8.28
N LEU A 94 -0.38 2.92 7.49
CA LEU A 94 -0.91 2.42 6.22
C LEU A 94 0.20 2.15 5.21
N LEU A 95 1.18 3.05 5.12
CA LEU A 95 2.38 2.88 4.31
C LEU A 95 3.22 1.67 4.75
N SER A 96 3.41 1.50 6.05
CA SER A 96 4.14 0.34 6.58
C SER A 96 3.42 -0.98 6.28
N GLN A 97 2.08 -0.98 6.31
CA GLN A 97 1.29 -2.15 5.95
C GLN A 97 1.42 -2.47 4.46
N ILE A 98 1.22 -1.47 3.59
CA ILE A 98 1.35 -1.61 2.14
C ILE A 98 2.72 -2.18 1.77
N TYR A 99 3.80 -1.62 2.34
CA TYR A 99 5.16 -2.07 2.05
C TYR A 99 5.39 -3.53 2.50
N ARG A 100 4.89 -3.91 3.68
CA ARG A 100 5.03 -5.28 4.19
C ARG A 100 4.29 -6.27 3.31
N ASP A 101 3.04 -5.96 2.97
CA ASP A 101 2.17 -6.83 2.17
C ASP A 101 2.72 -6.97 0.74
N GLU A 102 3.22 -5.87 0.15
CA GLU A 102 3.87 -5.87 -1.16
C GLU A 102 5.16 -6.71 -1.15
N LYS A 103 6.00 -6.57 -0.12
CA LYS A 103 7.23 -7.36 0.01
C LYS A 103 6.93 -8.85 0.11
N LEU A 104 5.93 -9.23 0.90
CA LEU A 104 5.50 -10.63 1.02
C LEU A 104 4.93 -11.16 -0.29
N MET A 105 4.09 -10.38 -0.96
CA MET A 105 3.51 -10.74 -2.26
C MET A 105 4.59 -10.96 -3.32
N VAL A 106 5.55 -10.04 -3.46
CA VAL A 106 6.64 -10.15 -4.43
C VAL A 106 7.53 -11.37 -4.13
N ALA A 107 7.86 -11.62 -2.86
CA ALA A 107 8.64 -12.79 -2.47
C ALA A 107 7.93 -14.10 -2.87
N THR A 108 6.63 -14.23 -2.55
CA THR A 108 5.82 -15.40 -2.92
C THR A 108 5.74 -15.57 -4.43
N VAL A 109 5.51 -14.50 -5.18
CA VAL A 109 5.39 -14.55 -6.65
C VAL A 109 6.72 -14.91 -7.31
N ASN A 110 7.85 -14.39 -6.82
CA ASN A 110 9.16 -14.75 -7.36
C ASN A 110 9.48 -16.23 -7.11
N MET A 111 9.18 -16.75 -5.92
CA MET A 111 9.24 -18.19 -5.65
C MET A 111 8.35 -18.99 -6.61
N LEU A 112 7.11 -18.55 -6.87
CA LEU A 112 6.22 -19.22 -7.82
C LEU A 112 6.74 -19.15 -9.26
N ARG A 113 7.39 -18.06 -9.67
CA ARG A 113 8.02 -17.95 -11.01
C ARG A 113 9.17 -18.92 -11.19
N GLU A 114 9.96 -19.15 -10.14
CA GLU A 114 11.05 -20.13 -10.13
C GLU A 114 10.53 -21.57 -10.16
N LEU A 115 9.44 -21.85 -9.43
CA LEU A 115 8.86 -23.19 -9.34
C LEU A 115 8.00 -23.59 -10.54
N LEU A 116 7.39 -22.61 -11.24
CA LEU A 116 6.51 -22.87 -12.38
C LEU A 116 7.12 -23.81 -13.44
N PRO A 117 8.35 -23.59 -13.96
CA PRO A 117 8.92 -24.48 -14.96
C PRO A 117 9.10 -25.91 -14.45
N LEU A 118 9.59 -26.06 -13.21
CA LEU A 118 9.81 -27.37 -12.57
C LEU A 118 8.49 -28.13 -12.40
N LEU A 119 7.48 -27.46 -11.83
CA LEU A 119 6.17 -28.06 -11.58
C LEU A 119 5.42 -28.37 -12.88
N SER A 120 5.50 -27.49 -13.88
CA SER A 120 4.85 -27.70 -15.18
C SER A 120 5.43 -28.91 -15.92
N HIS A 121 6.72 -29.18 -15.73
CA HIS A 121 7.40 -30.32 -16.33
C HIS A 121 7.04 -31.63 -15.60
N ASP A 122 7.11 -31.62 -14.27
CA ASP A 122 6.88 -32.81 -13.45
C ASP A 122 5.41 -33.29 -13.53
N GLU A 123 4.46 -32.36 -13.43
CA GLU A 123 3.03 -32.68 -13.52
C GLU A 123 2.48 -32.72 -14.97
N ARG A 124 3.35 -32.57 -15.98
CA ARG A 124 2.99 -32.57 -17.42
C ARG A 124 1.80 -31.65 -17.72
N TRP A 125 1.90 -30.39 -17.30
CA TRP A 125 0.83 -29.42 -17.54
C TRP A 125 0.61 -29.20 -19.03
N SER A 126 -0.64 -28.94 -19.42
CA SER A 126 -0.95 -28.49 -20.77
C SER A 126 -0.37 -27.09 -21.02
N GLU A 127 -0.02 -26.81 -22.28
CA GLU A 127 0.46 -25.48 -22.70
C GLU A 127 -0.51 -24.38 -22.29
N VAL A 128 -1.81 -24.62 -22.46
CA VAL A 128 -2.89 -23.68 -22.06
C VAL A 128 -2.83 -23.37 -20.56
N ARG A 129 -2.58 -24.36 -19.70
CA ARG A 129 -2.47 -24.15 -18.25
C ARG A 129 -1.20 -23.37 -17.92
N GLN A 130 -0.08 -23.73 -18.55
CA GLN A 130 1.19 -23.04 -18.35
C GLN A 130 1.12 -21.56 -18.75
N ASP A 131 0.55 -21.26 -19.92
CA ASP A 131 0.40 -19.90 -20.41
C ASP A 131 -0.55 -19.07 -19.54
N ARG A 132 -1.66 -19.66 -19.07
CA ARG A 132 -2.56 -19.00 -18.13
C ARG A 132 -1.84 -18.63 -16.83
N SER A 133 -1.04 -19.52 -16.27
CA SER A 133 -0.28 -19.26 -15.04
C SER A 133 0.81 -18.21 -15.25
N ARG A 134 1.50 -18.23 -16.40
CA ARG A 134 2.45 -17.17 -16.80
C ARG A 134 1.78 -15.80 -16.90
N LEU A 135 0.62 -15.72 -17.56
CA LEU A 135 -0.14 -14.47 -17.69
C LEU A 135 -0.57 -13.92 -16.33
N ARG A 136 -0.98 -14.79 -15.40
CA ARG A 136 -1.34 -14.38 -14.04
C ARG A 136 -0.12 -13.87 -13.27
N LEU A 137 1.00 -14.60 -13.30
CA LEU A 137 2.26 -14.18 -12.68
C LEU A 137 2.82 -12.89 -13.30
N GLY A 138 2.56 -12.64 -14.58
CA GLY A 138 2.98 -11.43 -15.29
C GLY A 138 2.30 -10.14 -14.81
N ARG A 139 1.16 -10.24 -14.11
CA ARG A 139 0.45 -9.06 -13.56
C ARG A 139 1.14 -8.47 -12.32
N PHE A 140 1.97 -9.26 -11.65
CA PHE A 140 2.64 -8.85 -10.43
C PHE A 140 3.93 -8.09 -10.72
N PRO A 141 4.24 -7.05 -9.94
CA PRO A 141 5.51 -6.33 -10.08
C PRO A 141 6.70 -7.27 -9.77
N ILE A 142 7.84 -7.01 -10.41
CA ILE A 142 9.07 -7.78 -10.22
C ILE A 142 9.77 -7.38 -8.91
N GLU A 143 9.66 -6.11 -8.56
CA GLU A 143 10.21 -5.54 -7.32
C GLU A 143 9.12 -4.75 -6.59
N PRO A 144 9.19 -4.66 -5.24
CA PRO A 144 8.29 -3.78 -4.50
C PRO A 144 8.45 -2.36 -5.01
N ARG A 145 7.35 -1.66 -5.31
CA ARG A 145 7.40 -0.34 -5.96
C ARG A 145 8.02 0.76 -5.07
N GLY A 146 8.41 0.44 -3.84
CA GLY A 146 8.98 1.39 -2.91
C GLY A 146 7.98 2.46 -2.49
N LEU A 147 8.41 3.31 -1.56
CA LEU A 147 7.73 4.54 -1.16
C LEU A 147 8.53 5.74 -1.62
#